data_AF-A0A954CLP1-F1
#
_entry.id   AF-A0A954CLP1-F1
#
_cell.length_a   1.000
_cell.length_b   1.000
_cell.length_c   1.000
_cell.angle_alpha   90.00
_cell.angle_beta   90.00
_cell.angle_gamma   90.00
#
_symmetry.space_group_name_H-M   'P 1'
#
loop_
_entity.id
_entity.type
_entity.pdbx_description
1 polymer ?
#
loop_
_entity_poly.entity_id
_entity_poly.type
_entity_poly.pdbx_seq_one_letter_code
_entity_poly.pdbx_strand_id
1 'polypeptide(L)'
;MTEDTMGARRAGSCQSCSMTIDDGQYCQYCVDEHGSLRSFDETFERFIQFAMGRDRTLDRASAESSTLRFMSTMPAWADSSELRSRLK
;
A
#
# COMPACT_ATOMS: atom_id res chain seq x y z
N MET A 1 1.89 17.56 -37.12
CA MET A 1 2.90 18.11 -36.19
C MET A 1 2.31 19.36 -35.58
N THR A 2 1.75 19.22 -34.38
CA THR A 2 1.32 20.19 -33.34
C THR A 2 0.36 19.40 -32.43
N GLU A 3 0.88 18.67 -31.45
CA GLU A 3 1.14 19.12 -30.06
C GLU A 3 -0.11 19.15 -29.18
N ASP A 4 -0.02 18.37 -28.10
CA ASP A 4 -0.62 18.64 -26.79
C ASP A 4 -2.16 18.65 -26.67
N THR A 5 -2.76 17.45 -26.68
CA THR A 5 -3.97 17.25 -25.87
C THR A 5 -3.53 16.85 -24.47
N MET A 6 -3.13 17.88 -23.71
CA MET A 6 -3.28 18.04 -22.27
C MET A 6 -3.72 16.74 -21.56
N GLY A 7 -2.72 16.00 -21.10
CA GLY A 7 -2.89 14.90 -20.17
C GLY A 7 -3.62 15.42 -18.94
N ALA A 8 -4.92 15.16 -18.86
CA ALA A 8 -5.59 15.10 -17.57
C ALA A 8 -4.80 14.07 -16.75
N ARG A 9 -3.93 14.55 -15.84
CA ARG A 9 -3.34 13.71 -14.80
C ARG A 9 -4.52 13.01 -14.13
N ARG A 10 -4.76 11.75 -14.47
CA ARG A 10 -5.70 10.93 -13.72
C ARG A 10 -5.07 10.80 -12.35
N ALA A 11 -5.70 11.39 -11.33
CA ALA A 11 -5.39 11.05 -9.96
C ALA A 11 -5.44 9.51 -9.87
N GLY A 12 -4.28 8.92 -9.59
CA GLY A 12 -4.12 7.48 -9.46
C GLY A 12 -4.46 7.04 -8.05
N SER A 13 -4.52 5.73 -7.85
CA SER A 13 -4.46 5.13 -6.51
C SER A 13 -3.05 4.61 -6.27
N CYS A 14 -2.46 4.92 -5.12
CA CYS A 14 -1.21 4.34 -4.67
C CYS A 14 -1.31 2.81 -4.71
N GLN A 15 -0.40 2.17 -5.43
CA GLN A 15 -0.44 0.71 -5.62
C GLN A 15 -0.13 -0.09 -4.35
N SER A 16 0.32 0.57 -3.27
CA SER A 16 0.67 -0.03 -1.99
C SER A 16 -0.41 0.12 -0.91
N CYS A 17 -1.11 1.25 -0.87
CA CYS A 17 -2.07 1.58 0.20
C CYS A 17 -3.44 2.08 -0.29
N SER A 18 -3.69 2.05 -1.60
CA SER A 18 -4.89 2.54 -2.30
C SER A 18 -5.30 4.00 -2.06
N MET A 19 -4.52 4.79 -1.30
CA MET A 19 -4.75 6.22 -1.17
C MET A 19 -4.67 6.93 -2.53
N THR A 20 -5.56 7.89 -2.75
CA THR A 20 -5.51 8.77 -3.93
C THR A 20 -4.22 9.57 -3.95
N ILE A 21 -3.56 9.62 -5.11
CA ILE A 21 -2.33 10.38 -5.36
C ILE A 21 -2.48 11.19 -6.65
N ASP A 22 -1.81 12.34 -6.72
CA ASP A 22 -1.84 13.22 -7.89
C ASP A 22 -1.12 12.62 -9.09
N ASP A 23 -0.01 11.93 -8.85
CA ASP A 23 0.83 11.28 -9.85
C ASP A 23 1.72 10.20 -9.22
N GLY A 24 2.32 9.35 -10.05
CA GLY A 24 3.27 8.31 -9.65
C GLY A 24 2.65 6.97 -9.25
N GLN A 25 3.50 6.02 -8.86
CA GLN A 25 3.10 4.66 -8.49
C GLN A 25 2.75 4.52 -7.00
N TYR A 26 3.44 5.29 -6.15
CA TYR A 26 3.37 5.21 -4.70
C TYR A 26 3.29 6.59 -4.06
N CYS A 27 2.58 6.72 -2.94
CA CYS A 27 2.56 7.96 -2.17
C CYS A 27 3.82 8.12 -1.30
N GLN A 28 4.08 9.34 -0.85
CA GLN A 28 5.19 9.68 0.05
C GLN A 28 5.23 8.86 1.36
N TYR A 29 4.08 8.30 1.79
CA TYR A 29 4.01 7.49 3.01
C TYR A 29 4.40 6.02 2.79
N CYS A 30 4.38 5.55 1.54
CA CYS A 30 4.71 4.17 1.16
C CYS A 30 6.15 4.01 0.71
N VAL A 31 6.82 5.11 0.38
CA VAL A 31 8.23 5.12 -0.06
C VAL A 31 9.18 5.51 1.06
N ASP A 32 10.44 5.14 0.89
CA ASP A 32 11.56 5.57 1.73
C ASP A 32 12.12 6.94 1.29
N GLU A 33 13.23 7.36 1.90
CA GLU A 33 13.92 8.61 1.58
C GLU A 33 14.49 8.68 0.15
N HIS A 34 14.65 7.52 -0.49
CA HIS A 34 15.11 7.41 -1.88
C HIS A 34 13.95 7.30 -2.88
N GLY A 35 12.70 7.32 -2.40
CA GLY A 35 11.51 7.17 -3.23
C GLY A 35 11.21 5.72 -3.64
N SER A 36 11.89 4.74 -3.03
CA SER A 36 11.65 3.33 -3.27
C SER A 36 10.56 2.80 -2.33
N LEU A 37 9.74 1.86 -2.81
CA LEU A 37 8.72 1.22 -1.98
C LEU A 37 9.38 0.55 -0.77
N ARG A 38 8.86 0.81 0.42
CA ARG A 38 9.32 0.18 1.66
C ARG A 38 9.21 -1.34 1.57
N SER A 39 9.94 -2.06 2.42
CA SER A 39 9.86 -3.51 2.48
C SER A 39 8.44 -3.98 2.86
N PHE A 40 8.15 -5.24 2.54
CA PHE A 40 6.88 -5.85 2.91
C PHE A 40 6.65 -5.80 4.43
N ASP A 41 7.66 -6.20 5.22
CA ASP A 41 7.59 -6.21 6.68
C ASP A 41 7.31 -4.83 7.26
N GLU A 42 8.00 -3.81 6.76
CA GLU A 42 7.82 -2.46 7.25
C GLU A 42 6.42 -1.92 6.94
N THR A 43 5.94 -2.14 5.71
CA THR A 43 4.59 -1.72 5.34
C THR A 43 3.53 -2.49 6.13
N PHE A 44 3.73 -3.80 6.31
CA PHE A 44 2.84 -4.68 7.06
C PHE A 44 2.69 -4.22 8.51
N GLU A 45 3.80 -3.97 9.22
CA GLU A 45 3.77 -3.48 10.59
C GLU A 45 3.05 -2.13 10.68
N ARG A 46 3.32 -1.21 9.75
CA ARG A 46 2.65 0.10 9.71
C ARG A 46 1.15 -0.02 9.54
N PHE A 47 0.68 -0.94 8.70
CA PHE A 47 -0.76 -1.18 8.53
C PHE A 47 -1.40 -1.80 9.77
N ILE A 48 -0.73 -2.71 10.47
CA ILE A 48 -1.21 -3.24 11.77
C ILE A 48 -1.34 -2.12 12.79
N GLN A 49 -0.30 -1.31 12.96
CA GLN A 49 -0.30 -0.19 13.90
C GLN A 49 -1.39 0.83 13.56
N PHE A 50 -1.62 1.05 12.27
CA PHE A 50 -2.70 1.93 11.81
C PHE A 50 -4.10 1.34 12.08
N ALA A 51 -4.31 0.05 11.83
CA ALA A 51 -5.57 -0.64 12.11
C ALA A 51 -5.90 -0.61 13.61
N MET A 52 -4.93 -0.97 14.47
CA MET A 52 -5.06 -0.91 15.93
C MET A 52 -5.12 0.53 16.47
N GLY A 53 -4.57 1.49 15.72
CA GLY A 53 -4.69 2.92 16.00
C GLY A 53 -6.11 3.44 15.78
N ARG A 54 -6.79 2.94 14.74
CA ARG A 54 -8.17 3.29 14.38
C ARG A 54 -9.20 2.59 15.25
N ASP A 55 -8.96 1.33 15.58
CA ASP A 55 -9.81 0.53 16.44
C ASP A 55 -9.01 -0.01 17.62
N ARG A 56 -9.25 0.57 18.81
CA ARG A 56 -8.57 0.18 20.06
C ARG A 56 -9.03 -1.16 20.61
N THR A 57 -10.12 -1.72 20.08
CA THR A 57 -10.64 -3.04 20.47
C THR A 57 -10.08 -4.17 19.61
N LEU A 58 -9.44 -3.83 18.49
CA LEU A 58 -8.83 -4.79 17.58
C LEU A 58 -7.58 -5.39 18.20
N ASP A 59 -7.56 -6.71 18.36
CA ASP A 59 -6.36 -7.43 18.77
C ASP A 59 -5.37 -7.55 17.59
N ARG A 60 -4.10 -7.79 17.93
CA ARG A 60 -3.02 -7.82 16.95
C ARG A 60 -3.18 -8.95 15.92
N ALA A 61 -3.64 -10.13 16.31
CA ALA A 61 -3.77 -11.26 15.39
C ALA A 61 -4.88 -11.02 14.35
N SER A 62 -5.98 -10.40 14.77
CA SER A 62 -7.04 -9.93 13.87
C SER A 62 -6.53 -8.82 12.94
N ALA A 63 -5.76 -7.86 13.46
CA ALA A 63 -5.15 -6.80 12.67
C ALA A 63 -4.19 -7.36 11.61
N GLU A 64 -3.31 -8.28 11.97
CA GLU A 64 -2.40 -8.99 11.06
C GLU A 64 -3.18 -9.70 9.94
N SER A 65 -4.18 -10.50 10.32
CA SER A 65 -5.01 -11.25 9.37
C SER A 65 -5.75 -10.35 8.37
N SER A 66 -6.35 -9.26 8.86
CA SER A 66 -7.02 -8.27 8.02
C SER A 66 -6.04 -7.54 7.11
N THR A 67 -4.83 -7.26 7.61
CA THR A 67 -3.78 -6.57 6.85
C THR A 67 -3.26 -7.44 5.71
N LEU A 68 -3.02 -8.73 5.93
CA LEU A 68 -2.62 -9.65 4.86
C LEU A 68 -3.67 -9.72 3.75
N ARG A 69 -4.96 -9.79 4.12
CA ARG A 69 -6.08 -9.75 3.16
C ARG A 69 -6.18 -8.42 2.42
N PHE A 70 -5.92 -7.31 3.10
CA PHE A 70 -5.90 -6.00 2.45
C PHE A 70 -4.73 -5.89 1.47
N MET A 71 -3.53 -6.26 1.90
CA MET A 71 -2.33 -6.25 1.05
C MET A 71 -2.48 -7.13 -0.18
N SER A 72 -3.19 -8.27 -0.10
CA SER A 72 -3.43 -9.10 -1.28
C SER A 72 -4.29 -8.46 -2.37
N THR A 73 -5.03 -7.38 -2.06
CA THR A 73 -5.78 -6.61 -3.06
C THR A 73 -4.96 -5.52 -3.73
N MET A 74 -3.73 -5.27 -3.26
CA MET A 74 -2.88 -4.18 -3.72
C MET A 74 -1.90 -4.67 -4.79
N PRO A 75 -1.78 -3.96 -5.94
CA PRO A 75 -0.86 -4.37 -7.01
C PRO A 75 0.59 -4.52 -6.56
N ALA A 76 1.05 -3.71 -5.61
CA ALA A 76 2.43 -3.76 -5.12
C ALA A 76 2.77 -5.07 -4.39
N TRP A 77 1.77 -5.77 -3.84
CA TRP A 77 1.97 -6.88 -2.92
C TRP A 77 1.39 -8.21 -3.42
N ALA A 78 0.49 -8.19 -4.39
CA ALA A 78 -0.23 -9.38 -4.88
C ALA A 78 0.71 -10.54 -5.27
N ASP A 79 1.87 -10.23 -5.83
CA ASP A 79 2.88 -11.22 -6.26
C ASP A 79 4.05 -11.40 -5.28
N SER A 80 3.98 -10.82 -4.09
CA SER A 80 5.00 -10.98 -3.05
C SER A 80 5.08 -12.43 -2.55
N SER A 81 6.28 -13.00 -2.57
CA SER A 81 6.55 -14.31 -1.95
C SER A 81 6.26 -14.31 -0.45
N GLU A 82 6.52 -13.18 0.22
CA GLU A 82 6.31 -13.00 1.65
C GLU A 82 4.82 -13.03 2.01
N LEU A 83 3.99 -12.33 1.22
CA LEU A 83 2.54 -12.34 1.37
C LEU A 83 1.98 -13.76 1.23
N ARG A 84 2.41 -14.47 0.17
CA ARG A 84 1.98 -15.85 -0.11
C ARG A 84 2.45 -16.83 0.95
N SER A 85 3.58 -16.58 1.61
CA SER A 85 4.06 -17.40 2.72
C SER A 85 3.16 -17.25 3.95
N ARG A 86 2.74 -16.02 4.27
CA ARG A 86 1.96 -15.70 5.47
C ARG A 86 0.47 -15.97 5.36
N LEU A 87 -0.07 -16.11 4.15
CA LEU A 87 -1.48 -16.46 3.92
C LEU A 87 -1.78 -17.97 3.96
N LYS A 88 -0.76 -18.82 4.13
CA LYS A 88 -0.91 -20.28 4.24
C LYS A 88 -1.36 -20.69 5.63
#